data_AF-A0A242LG73-F1
#
_entry.id   AF-A0A242LG73-F1
#
_cell.length_a   1.000
_cell.length_b   1.000
_cell.length_c   1.000
_cell.angle_alpha   90.00
_cell.angle_beta   90.00
_cell.angle_gamma   90.00
#
_symmetry.space_group_name_H-M   'P 1'
#
loop_
_entity.id
_entity.type
_entity.pdbx_description
1 polymer ?
#
loop_
_entity_poly.entity_id
_entity_poly.type
_entity_poly.pdbx_seq_one_letter_code
_entity_poly.pdbx_strand_id
1 'polypeptide(L)'
;MKKIVKSSMVVLALGLGLSIGSSEEAEAMYESPYSYFNDYGIRQGLFSDVDAFYSKSYRAEMEQLMEKHEKGLISDDEFDKLSEQLTESDEKNLLERATLFDHYGLVKKADIQNITHFDTDFEEYSSLAGMEQMTTLEQIQGEGGNFNSFRELAALKKLKTVMLEANNQLTLNSFKNLKDLETIRLLFDGYEDNEEQRSRVYTQALPTDISALSNLDKLNKIEISARGRMATVTLKKGTTSYQLFDPIVPSKQFEGATMKYSSDSESDEWLEWNNLNGDEQYLAFSWRIEKGPNFSYAGEGQIPIRWK
;
A
#
# COMPACT_ATOMS: atom_id res chain seq x y z
N MET A 1 -15.72 -19.81 47.22
CA MET A 1 -15.59 -18.52 46.53
C MET A 1 -14.17 -18.39 45.99
N LYS A 2 -13.95 -18.68 44.70
CA LYS A 2 -12.67 -18.44 44.02
C LYS A 2 -12.72 -17.06 43.39
N LYS A 3 -11.85 -16.15 43.82
CA LYS A 3 -11.63 -14.85 43.17
C LYS A 3 -11.06 -15.13 41.78
N ILE A 4 -11.84 -14.83 40.74
CA ILE A 4 -11.36 -14.79 39.36
C ILE A 4 -10.74 -13.41 39.18
N VAL A 5 -9.41 -13.37 39.05
CA VAL A 5 -8.69 -12.19 38.60
C VAL A 5 -8.94 -12.08 37.10
N LYS A 6 -9.62 -11.01 36.66
CA LYS A 6 -9.72 -10.66 35.24
C LYS A 6 -8.32 -10.27 34.76
N SER A 7 -7.64 -11.17 34.07
CA SER A 7 -6.52 -10.79 33.20
C SER A 7 -7.12 -10.27 31.90
N SER A 8 -6.89 -9.00 31.60
CA SER A 8 -7.40 -8.30 30.40
C SER A 8 -6.38 -8.27 29.26
N MET A 9 -5.49 -9.26 29.18
CA MET A 9 -4.55 -9.39 28.07
C MET A 9 -4.72 -10.74 27.40
N VAL A 10 -5.29 -10.70 26.20
CA VAL A 10 -5.12 -11.74 25.19
C VAL A 10 -4.14 -11.17 24.18
N VAL A 11 -2.92 -11.70 24.21
CA VAL A 11 -1.91 -11.50 23.16
C VAL A 11 -2.02 -12.71 22.22
N LEU A 12 -2.48 -12.46 20.99
CA LEU A 12 -2.43 -13.35 19.82
C LEU A 12 -2.50 -12.42 18.60
N ALA A 13 -1.63 -12.50 17.59
CA ALA A 13 -1.01 -13.70 17.06
C ALA A 13 0.44 -13.48 16.61
N LEU A 14 1.20 -14.55 16.82
CA LEU A 14 2.48 -14.87 16.23
C LEU A 14 2.39 -14.80 14.69
N GLY A 15 3.49 -14.35 14.10
CA GLY A 15 3.68 -14.38 12.66
C GLY A 15 3.51 -15.78 12.04
N LEU A 16 3.32 -15.75 10.73
CA LEU A 16 3.19 -16.86 9.79
C LEU A 16 1.79 -17.50 9.78
N GLY A 17 1.04 -17.17 8.73
CA GLY A 17 -0.35 -17.57 8.55
C GLY A 17 -0.54 -19.08 8.51
N LEU A 18 -1.60 -19.53 9.19
CA LEU A 18 -2.35 -20.76 8.90
C LEU A 18 -3.78 -20.54 9.39
N SER A 19 -4.76 -20.66 8.48
CA SER A 19 -6.17 -20.81 8.81
C SER A 19 -6.62 -22.23 8.48
N ILE A 20 -7.16 -22.99 9.44
CA ILE A 20 -8.22 -24.01 9.25
C ILE A 20 -9.03 -24.13 10.58
N GLY A 21 -10.36 -24.06 10.51
CA GLY A 21 -11.31 -24.00 11.64
C GLY A 21 -11.63 -25.33 12.36
N SER A 22 -12.48 -25.33 13.41
CA SER A 22 -13.94 -25.62 13.28
C SER A 22 -14.88 -24.91 14.29
N SER A 23 -15.71 -24.01 13.76
CA SER A 23 -17.18 -23.82 13.84
C SER A 23 -18.09 -23.90 15.08
N GLU A 24 -17.73 -24.07 16.35
CA GLU A 24 -18.81 -24.01 17.38
C GLU A 24 -18.52 -23.42 18.77
N GLU A 25 -17.28 -23.06 19.11
CA GLU A 25 -17.01 -22.41 20.40
C GLU A 25 -15.89 -21.38 20.27
N ALA A 26 -16.25 -20.12 19.99
CA ALA A 26 -15.64 -18.95 20.63
C ALA A 26 -16.30 -17.67 20.11
N GLU A 27 -17.36 -17.26 20.79
CA GLU A 27 -17.70 -15.86 20.98
C GLU A 27 -16.52 -15.12 21.65
N ALA A 28 -15.47 -14.85 20.87
CA ALA A 28 -14.51 -13.78 21.13
C ALA A 28 -14.71 -12.69 20.07
N MET A 29 -15.98 -12.29 19.91
CA MET A 29 -16.44 -11.11 19.17
C MET A 29 -16.06 -9.82 19.91
N TYR A 30 -14.76 -9.57 20.09
CA TYR A 30 -14.28 -8.21 20.22
C TYR A 30 -13.11 -8.09 19.28
N GLU A 31 -13.37 -7.52 18.10
CA GLU A 31 -12.27 -6.96 17.33
C GLU A 31 -11.46 -6.06 18.26
N SER A 32 -10.15 -6.28 18.32
CA SER A 32 -9.27 -5.45 19.12
C SER A 32 -9.56 -3.98 18.83
N PRO A 33 -9.70 -3.11 19.85
CA PRO A 33 -9.80 -1.66 19.63
C PRO A 33 -8.47 -1.07 19.14
N TYR A 34 -7.43 -1.90 19.00
CA TYR A 34 -6.12 -1.54 18.50
C TYR A 34 -5.85 -2.21 17.14
N SER A 35 -5.10 -1.51 16.31
CA SER A 35 -4.50 -2.04 15.09
C SER A 35 -3.04 -2.40 15.34
N TYR A 36 -2.58 -3.45 14.68
CA TYR A 36 -1.21 -3.93 14.75
C TYR A 36 -0.55 -3.80 13.37
N PHE A 37 0.59 -3.13 13.34
CA PHE A 37 1.40 -2.95 12.14
C PHE A 37 2.72 -3.68 12.33
N ASN A 38 3.19 -4.45 11.35
CA ASN A 38 4.45 -5.19 11.48
C ASN A 38 5.69 -4.35 11.15
N ASP A 39 5.50 -3.18 10.54
CA ASP A 39 6.55 -2.34 10.02
C ASP A 39 6.86 -1.17 10.96
N TYR A 40 8.14 -0.95 11.27
CA TYR A 40 8.56 0.10 12.20
C TYR A 40 8.41 1.51 11.62
N GLY A 41 8.62 1.68 10.31
CA GLY A 41 8.39 2.94 9.61
C GLY A 41 6.91 3.34 9.65
N ILE A 42 6.01 2.41 9.30
CA ILE A 42 4.56 2.62 9.39
C ILE A 42 4.16 3.02 10.81
N ARG A 43 4.72 2.33 11.80
CA ARG A 43 4.49 2.64 13.21
C ARG A 43 4.91 4.08 13.56
N GLN A 44 6.14 4.48 13.24
CA GLN A 44 6.64 5.82 13.56
C GLN A 44 5.84 6.93 12.85
N GLY A 45 5.55 6.76 11.57
CA GLY A 45 4.72 7.69 10.81
C GLY A 45 3.33 7.86 11.45
N LEU A 46 2.68 6.75 11.80
CA LEU A 46 1.37 6.79 12.47
C LEU A 46 1.42 7.49 13.83
N PHE A 47 2.45 7.23 14.63
CA PHE A 47 2.56 7.84 15.94
C PHE A 47 2.70 9.37 15.84
N SER A 48 3.50 9.85 14.89
CA SER A 48 3.67 11.28 14.64
C SER A 48 2.36 11.96 14.18
N ASP A 49 1.63 11.35 13.26
CA ASP A 49 0.34 11.89 12.78
C ASP A 49 -0.73 11.90 13.87
N VAL A 50 -0.77 10.85 14.70
CA VAL A 50 -1.69 10.77 15.84
C VAL A 50 -1.36 11.86 16.86
N ASP A 51 -0.10 12.04 17.24
CA ASP A 51 0.30 13.09 18.17
C ASP A 51 -0.05 14.49 17.64
N ALA A 52 0.16 14.74 16.35
CA ALA A 52 -0.22 15.99 15.71
C ALA A 52 -1.74 16.23 15.76
N PHE A 53 -2.54 15.20 15.51
CA PHE A 53 -4.01 15.27 15.61
C PHE A 53 -4.50 15.59 17.02
N TYR A 54 -3.91 14.98 18.05
CA TYR A 54 -4.29 15.23 19.44
C TYR A 54 -3.87 16.62 19.92
N SER A 55 -2.67 17.07 19.56
CA SER A 55 -2.26 18.45 19.83
C SER A 55 -3.25 19.46 19.26
N LYS A 56 -3.80 19.19 18.07
CA LYS A 56 -4.85 20.02 17.46
C LYS A 56 -6.18 19.94 18.20
N SER A 57 -6.61 18.75 18.61
CA SER A 57 -7.86 18.56 19.36
C SER A 57 -7.81 19.23 20.73
N TYR A 58 -6.71 19.04 21.47
CA TYR A 58 -6.46 19.71 22.75
C TYR A 58 -6.52 21.24 22.61
N ARG A 59 -5.86 21.80 21.59
CA ARG A 59 -5.91 23.25 21.31
C ARG A 59 -7.33 23.75 21.05
N ALA A 60 -8.13 23.00 20.29
CA ALA A 60 -9.50 23.38 19.99
C ALA A 60 -10.41 23.34 21.23
N GLU A 61 -10.24 22.34 22.10
CA GLU A 61 -10.98 22.24 23.36
C GLU A 61 -10.57 23.37 24.32
N MET A 62 -9.28 23.68 24.40
CA MET A 62 -8.77 24.81 25.19
C MET A 62 -9.29 26.15 24.66
N GLU A 63 -9.36 26.34 23.34
CA GLU A 63 -9.93 27.55 22.72
C GLU A 63 -11.41 27.73 23.06
N GLN A 64 -12.20 26.66 23.01
CA GLN A 64 -13.61 26.70 23.44
C GLN A 64 -13.75 27.01 24.93
N LEU A 65 -12.84 26.52 25.76
CA LEU A 65 -12.84 26.80 27.19
C LEU A 65 -12.53 28.29 27.45
N MET A 66 -11.52 28.83 26.77
CA MET A 66 -11.17 30.26 26.82
C MET A 66 -12.34 31.13 26.35
N GLU A 67 -12.99 30.78 25.24
CA GLU A 67 -14.12 31.54 24.71
C GLU A 67 -15.29 31.60 25.71
N LYS A 68 -15.57 30.50 26.43
CA LYS A 68 -16.60 30.48 27.47
C LYS A 68 -16.24 31.39 28.64
N HIS A 69 -14.97 31.38 29.04
CA HIS A 69 -14.45 32.23 30.12
C HIS A 69 -14.54 33.71 29.76
N GLU A 70 -14.08 34.09 28.55
CA GLU A 70 -14.15 35.47 28.05
C GLU A 70 -15.59 36.00 27.96
N LYS A 71 -16.54 35.11 27.65
CA LYS A 71 -17.98 35.45 27.61
C LYS A 71 -18.64 35.49 28.99
N GLY A 72 -17.89 35.19 30.07
CA GLY A 72 -18.41 35.09 31.44
C GLY A 72 -19.40 33.95 31.63
N LEU A 73 -19.36 32.93 30.77
CA LEU A 73 -20.21 31.74 30.87
C LEU A 73 -19.72 30.76 31.95
N ILE A 74 -18.46 30.89 32.37
CA ILE A 74 -17.82 30.14 33.45
C ILE A 74 -16.98 31.12 34.28
N SER A 75 -16.82 30.83 35.58
CA SER A 75 -15.97 31.63 36.48
C SER A 75 -14.48 31.34 36.30
N ASP A 76 -13.62 32.18 36.90
CA ASP A 76 -12.16 31.94 36.96
C ASP A 76 -11.85 30.57 37.60
N ASP A 77 -12.46 30.27 38.75
CA ASP A 77 -12.28 28.99 39.45
C ASP A 77 -12.76 27.79 38.62
N GLU A 78 -13.83 27.96 37.84
CA GLU A 78 -14.34 26.91 36.95
C GLU A 78 -13.42 26.70 35.75
N PHE A 79 -12.88 27.79 35.18
CA PHE A 79 -11.92 27.73 34.08
C PHE A 79 -10.64 27.01 34.50
N ASP A 80 -10.05 27.40 35.64
CA ASP A 80 -8.81 26.79 36.16
C ASP A 80 -8.97 25.28 36.33
N LYS A 81 -10.07 24.86 36.96
CA LYS A 81 -10.37 23.43 37.19
C LYS A 81 -10.56 22.65 35.89
N LEU A 82 -11.27 23.21 34.91
CA LEU A 82 -11.52 22.54 33.63
C LEU A 82 -10.26 22.47 32.76
N SER A 83 -9.42 23.50 32.80
CA SER A 83 -8.13 23.54 32.10
C SER A 83 -7.14 22.51 32.65
N GLU A 84 -7.08 22.38 33.99
CA GLU A 84 -6.26 21.36 34.66
C GLU A 84 -6.73 19.94 34.29
N GLN A 85 -8.04 19.68 34.35
CA GLN A 85 -8.61 18.38 33.95
C GLN A 85 -8.33 18.02 32.49
N LEU A 86 -8.40 19.00 31.59
CA LEU A 86 -8.11 18.80 30.17
C LEU A 86 -6.63 18.44 29.98
N THR A 87 -5.74 19.12 30.70
CA THR A 87 -4.28 18.87 30.64
C THR A 87 -3.90 17.51 31.22
N GLU A 88 -4.43 17.14 32.40
CA GLU A 88 -4.20 15.81 32.99
C GLU A 88 -4.72 14.67 32.10
N SER A 89 -5.87 14.89 31.46
CA SER A 89 -6.45 13.90 30.55
C SER A 89 -5.59 13.72 29.30
N ASP A 90 -5.05 14.81 28.74
CA ASP A 90 -4.17 14.76 27.57
C ASP A 90 -2.85 14.04 27.90
N GLU A 91 -2.18 14.41 28.99
CA GLU A 91 -0.94 13.76 29.44
C GLU A 91 -1.13 12.25 29.68
N LYS A 92 -2.22 11.85 30.32
CA LYS A 92 -2.53 10.44 30.55
C LYS A 92 -2.77 9.69 29.24
N ASN A 93 -3.48 10.29 28.29
CA ASN A 93 -3.73 9.68 26.99
C ASN A 93 -2.44 9.52 26.19
N LEU A 94 -1.55 10.52 26.20
CA LEU A 94 -0.23 10.45 25.58
C LEU A 94 0.63 9.34 26.18
N LEU A 95 0.69 9.24 27.51
CA LEU A 95 1.45 8.20 28.19
C LEU A 95 0.91 6.79 27.90
N GLU A 96 -0.40 6.61 27.87
CA GLU A 96 -1.03 5.33 27.49
C GLU A 96 -0.65 4.95 26.05
N ARG A 97 -0.69 5.89 25.11
CA ARG A 97 -0.31 5.66 23.71
C ARG A 97 1.15 5.31 23.56
N ALA A 98 2.05 6.10 24.17
CA ALA A 98 3.48 5.82 24.15
C ALA A 98 3.75 4.42 24.71
N THR A 99 3.08 4.06 25.82
CA THR A 99 3.19 2.71 26.39
C THR A 99 2.73 1.64 25.39
N LEU A 100 1.57 1.83 24.76
CA LEU A 100 1.02 0.87 23.79
C LEU A 100 1.90 0.70 22.55
N PHE A 101 2.44 1.82 22.06
CA PHE A 101 3.28 1.88 20.90
C PHE A 101 4.66 1.28 21.19
N ASP A 102 5.35 1.78 22.21
CA ASP A 102 6.73 1.40 22.53
C ASP A 102 6.83 -0.06 22.99
N HIS A 103 5.84 -0.56 23.74
CA HIS A 103 5.88 -1.92 24.29
C HIS A 103 5.20 -2.96 23.39
N TYR A 104 4.15 -2.58 22.65
CA TYR A 104 3.32 -3.54 21.91
C TYR A 104 3.19 -3.24 20.42
N GLY A 105 3.67 -2.08 19.93
CA GLY A 105 3.48 -1.67 18.55
C GLY A 105 2.00 -1.48 18.18
N LEU A 106 1.17 -1.10 19.15
CA LEU A 106 -0.27 -0.97 18.98
C LEU A 106 -0.68 0.51 18.90
N VAL A 107 -1.59 0.79 17.98
CA VAL A 107 -2.23 2.11 17.84
C VAL A 107 -3.75 1.92 17.99
N LYS A 108 -4.44 2.83 18.66
CA LYS A 108 -5.91 2.75 18.80
C LYS A 108 -6.56 2.94 17.43
N LYS A 109 -7.55 2.12 17.10
CA LYS A 109 -8.34 2.22 15.87
C LYS A 109 -8.99 3.60 15.73
N ALA A 110 -9.50 4.15 16.83
CA ALA A 110 -10.12 5.48 16.83
C ALA A 110 -9.16 6.59 16.42
N ASP A 111 -7.86 6.44 16.72
CA ASP A 111 -6.84 7.43 16.40
C ASP A 111 -6.54 7.42 14.89
N ILE A 112 -6.43 6.23 14.28
CA ILE A 112 -6.10 6.08 12.86
C ILE A 112 -7.29 6.34 11.92
N GLN A 113 -8.53 6.31 12.42
CA GLN A 113 -9.74 6.54 11.61
C GLN A 113 -9.83 7.96 11.05
N ASN A 114 -9.12 8.93 11.65
CA ASN A 114 -9.11 10.33 11.23
C ASN A 114 -7.89 10.70 10.37
N ILE A 115 -7.00 9.74 10.11
CA ILE A 115 -5.81 9.96 9.28
C ILE A 115 -6.26 10.07 7.83
N THR A 116 -5.94 11.21 7.21
CA THR A 116 -6.31 11.54 5.83
C THR A 116 -5.12 11.46 4.88
N HIS A 117 -3.89 11.57 5.40
CA HIS A 117 -2.65 11.55 4.63
C HIS A 117 -1.68 10.65 5.37
N PHE A 118 -0.97 9.81 4.64
CA PHE A 118 0.07 8.94 5.17
C PHE A 118 1.30 9.04 4.27
N ASP A 119 2.41 9.49 4.86
CA ASP A 119 3.68 9.74 4.17
C ASP A 119 4.82 9.22 5.04
N THR A 120 5.43 8.10 4.64
CA THR A 120 6.51 7.48 5.40
C THR A 120 7.43 6.68 4.49
N ASP A 121 8.69 6.55 4.89
CA ASP A 121 9.56 5.51 4.35
C ASP A 121 9.12 4.15 4.90
N PHE A 122 9.10 3.16 4.02
CA PHE A 122 8.67 1.80 4.28
C PHE A 122 9.87 0.84 4.26
N GLU A 123 9.88 -0.18 5.11
CA GLU A 123 10.93 -1.20 5.10
C GLU A 123 10.75 -2.19 3.93
N GLU A 124 11.80 -2.94 3.58
CA GLU A 124 11.83 -3.85 2.40
C GLU A 124 10.77 -4.98 2.43
N TYR A 125 10.05 -5.16 3.56
CA TYR A 125 9.01 -6.18 3.74
C TYR A 125 7.74 -5.66 4.43
N SER A 126 7.37 -4.41 4.13
CA SER A 126 6.17 -3.82 4.70
C SER A 126 4.89 -4.54 4.28
N SER A 127 3.89 -4.47 5.17
CA SER A 127 2.53 -4.90 4.88
C SER A 127 1.57 -3.75 5.15
N LEU A 128 0.59 -3.59 4.26
CA LEU A 128 -0.50 -2.62 4.44
C LEU A 128 -1.61 -3.15 5.38
N ALA A 129 -1.40 -4.31 6.01
CA ALA A 129 -2.34 -4.87 6.99
C ALA A 129 -2.67 -3.86 8.08
N GLY A 130 -3.96 -3.66 8.34
CA GLY A 130 -4.46 -2.69 9.30
C GLY A 130 -4.76 -1.32 8.70
N MET A 131 -4.26 -1.00 7.50
CA MET A 131 -4.58 0.26 6.82
C MET A 131 -6.05 0.32 6.40
N GLU A 132 -6.74 -0.81 6.23
CA GLU A 132 -8.18 -0.82 5.91
C GLU A 132 -9.05 -0.15 6.99
N GLN A 133 -8.49 0.08 8.18
CA GLN A 133 -9.14 0.79 9.28
C GLN A 133 -9.09 2.32 9.11
N MET A 134 -8.21 2.86 8.26
CA MET A 134 -8.05 4.30 7.99
C MET A 134 -9.10 4.77 6.98
N THR A 135 -10.38 4.61 7.32
CA THR A 135 -11.51 4.80 6.38
C THR A 135 -11.64 6.22 5.80
N THR A 136 -10.92 7.20 6.36
CA THR A 136 -10.87 8.57 5.85
C THR A 136 -9.60 8.90 5.05
N LEU A 137 -8.70 7.94 4.86
CA LEU A 137 -7.46 8.13 4.13
C LEU A 137 -7.72 8.57 2.68
N GLU A 138 -7.13 9.70 2.31
CA GLU A 138 -7.19 10.30 0.98
C GLU A 138 -5.88 10.14 0.22
N GLN A 139 -4.75 10.05 0.93
CA GLN A 139 -3.43 9.94 0.32
C GLN A 139 -2.56 8.94 1.06
N ILE A 140 -1.90 8.07 0.31
CA ILE A 140 -0.81 7.23 0.79
C ILE A 140 0.40 7.41 -0.15
N GLN A 141 1.54 7.76 0.44
CA GLN A 141 2.81 7.85 -0.27
C GLN A 141 3.99 7.42 0.60
N GLY A 142 5.09 7.09 -0.06
CA GLY A 142 6.33 6.73 0.61
C GLY A 142 7.31 6.04 -0.34
N GLU A 143 8.56 5.92 0.10
CA GLU A 143 9.61 5.16 -0.58
C GLU A 143 9.80 3.79 0.10
N GLY A 144 10.24 2.79 -0.66
CA GLY A 144 10.40 1.41 -0.17
C GLY A 144 9.10 0.61 -0.05
N GLY A 145 9.09 -0.41 0.80
CA GLY A 145 7.87 -1.17 1.14
C GLY A 145 7.60 -2.44 0.33
N ASN A 146 8.19 -2.56 -0.86
CA ASN A 146 8.12 -3.71 -1.77
C ASN A 146 6.82 -4.53 -1.65
N PHE A 147 5.67 -3.83 -1.74
CA PHE A 147 4.38 -4.40 -1.35
C PHE A 147 3.92 -5.53 -2.29
N ASN A 148 3.82 -6.73 -1.73
CA ASN A 148 3.28 -7.91 -2.41
C ASN A 148 1.74 -7.94 -2.46
N SER A 149 1.05 -7.01 -1.79
CA SER A 149 -0.41 -6.86 -1.90
C SER A 149 -0.85 -5.42 -1.66
N PHE A 150 -1.83 -4.96 -2.45
CA PHE A 150 -2.59 -3.73 -2.20
C PHE A 150 -4.03 -3.99 -1.71
N ARG A 151 -4.36 -5.23 -1.32
CA ARG A 151 -5.73 -5.66 -1.01
C ARG A 151 -6.42 -4.75 0.02
N GLU A 152 -5.68 -4.30 1.01
CA GLU A 152 -6.12 -3.48 2.13
C GLU A 152 -6.61 -2.10 1.65
N LEU A 153 -5.96 -1.55 0.59
CA LEU A 153 -6.36 -0.29 -0.02
C LEU A 153 -7.75 -0.36 -0.66
N ALA A 154 -8.25 -1.56 -1.01
CA ALA A 154 -9.58 -1.72 -1.61
C ALA A 154 -10.73 -1.27 -0.69
N ALA A 155 -10.50 -1.19 0.62
CA ALA A 155 -11.46 -0.68 1.60
C ALA A 155 -11.52 0.86 1.66
N LEU A 156 -10.48 1.56 1.18
CA LEU A 156 -10.27 2.99 1.39
C LEU A 156 -10.99 3.83 0.33
N LYS A 157 -12.31 3.95 0.45
CA LYS A 157 -13.15 4.57 -0.60
C LYS A 157 -12.89 6.05 -0.87
N LYS A 158 -12.24 6.76 0.08
CA LYS A 158 -11.86 8.16 -0.06
C LYS A 158 -10.47 8.38 -0.67
N LEU A 159 -9.75 7.31 -1.00
CA LEU A 159 -8.38 7.39 -1.50
C LEU A 159 -8.35 8.08 -2.87
N LYS A 160 -7.60 9.18 -2.95
CA LYS A 160 -7.38 10.03 -4.13
C LYS A 160 -5.99 9.84 -4.73
N THR A 161 -5.00 9.59 -3.88
CA THR A 161 -3.59 9.50 -4.29
C THR A 161 -2.93 8.25 -3.73
N VAL A 162 -2.28 7.48 -4.61
CA VAL A 162 -1.43 6.33 -4.25
C VAL A 162 -0.08 6.51 -4.93
N MET A 163 1.00 6.56 -4.15
CA MET A 163 2.36 6.68 -4.63
C MET A 163 3.25 5.69 -3.88
N LEU A 164 3.45 4.49 -4.42
CA LEU A 164 4.10 3.39 -3.70
C LEU A 164 5.05 2.60 -4.60
N GLU A 165 6.01 1.92 -3.98
CA GLU A 165 6.80 0.87 -4.61
C GLU A 165 6.15 -0.48 -4.32
N ALA A 166 6.13 -1.38 -5.28
CA ALA A 166 5.52 -2.68 -5.12
C ALA A 166 6.24 -3.74 -5.92
N ASN A 167 6.20 -4.96 -5.39
CA ASN A 167 6.75 -6.11 -6.07
C ASN A 167 5.68 -7.18 -6.23
N ASN A 168 5.90 -8.07 -7.18
CA ASN A 168 5.09 -9.27 -7.38
C ASN A 168 3.58 -9.06 -7.59
N GLN A 169 3.14 -7.87 -8.03
CA GLN A 169 1.74 -7.65 -8.40
C GLN A 169 1.50 -8.06 -9.84
N LEU A 170 0.60 -9.02 -10.04
CA LEU A 170 0.13 -9.35 -11.38
C LEU A 170 -0.98 -8.42 -11.88
N THR A 171 -1.78 -7.85 -10.95
CA THR A 171 -2.96 -7.06 -11.30
C THR A 171 -3.17 -5.90 -10.34
N LEU A 172 -3.89 -4.88 -10.81
CA LEU A 172 -4.26 -3.69 -10.04
C LEU A 172 -5.72 -3.75 -9.51
N ASN A 173 -6.23 -4.96 -9.27
CA ASN A 173 -7.63 -5.20 -8.92
C ASN A 173 -8.09 -4.55 -7.61
N SER A 174 -7.18 -4.29 -6.68
CA SER A 174 -7.48 -3.60 -5.43
C SER A 174 -8.00 -2.17 -5.66
N PHE A 175 -7.61 -1.54 -6.78
CA PHE A 175 -8.01 -0.17 -7.10
C PHE A 175 -9.36 -0.06 -7.84
N LYS A 176 -9.89 -1.15 -8.40
CA LYS A 176 -11.04 -1.13 -9.35
C LYS A 176 -12.30 -0.41 -8.85
N ASN A 177 -12.46 -0.32 -7.53
CA ASN A 177 -13.62 0.26 -6.86
C ASN A 177 -13.30 1.57 -6.11
N LEU A 178 -12.11 2.15 -6.27
CA LEU A 178 -11.72 3.43 -5.67
C LEU A 178 -12.11 4.58 -6.60
N LYS A 179 -13.40 4.88 -6.67
CA LYS A 179 -13.98 5.82 -7.66
C LYS A 179 -13.50 7.27 -7.49
N ASP A 180 -12.95 7.59 -6.32
CA ASP A 180 -12.37 8.90 -6.02
C ASP A 180 -10.87 8.98 -6.31
N LEU A 181 -10.26 7.92 -6.83
CA LEU A 181 -8.84 7.89 -7.14
C LEU A 181 -8.52 8.79 -8.34
N GLU A 182 -7.57 9.71 -8.15
CA GLU A 182 -7.18 10.75 -9.10
C GLU A 182 -5.76 10.53 -9.61
N THR A 183 -4.85 10.10 -8.73
CA THR A 183 -3.42 9.91 -9.02
C THR A 183 -2.93 8.53 -8.60
N ILE A 184 -2.26 7.85 -9.53
CA ILE A 184 -1.48 6.64 -9.25
C ILE A 184 -0.05 6.85 -9.73
N ARG A 185 0.92 6.67 -8.83
CA ARG A 185 2.33 6.42 -9.17
C ARG A 185 2.75 5.09 -8.58
N LEU A 186 3.22 4.16 -9.42
CA LEU A 186 3.69 2.85 -8.96
C LEU A 186 5.04 2.53 -9.58
N LEU A 187 5.97 2.07 -8.76
CA LEU A 187 7.27 1.55 -9.18
C LEU A 187 7.34 0.06 -8.84
N PHE A 188 7.64 -0.78 -9.84
CA PHE A 188 7.93 -2.20 -9.65
C PHE A 188 9.39 -2.47 -10.00
N ASP A 189 10.19 -3.00 -9.05
CA ASP A 189 11.64 -3.13 -9.22
C ASP A 189 12.06 -4.43 -9.93
N GLY A 190 11.21 -5.46 -9.90
CA GLY A 190 11.42 -6.75 -10.54
C GLY A 190 12.30 -7.74 -9.75
N TYR A 191 12.79 -7.38 -8.57
CA TYR A 191 13.73 -8.15 -7.74
C TYR A 191 13.16 -8.43 -6.34
N GLU A 192 13.57 -9.52 -5.70
CA GLU A 192 13.13 -9.81 -4.33
C GLU A 192 13.86 -8.93 -3.32
N ASP A 193 15.15 -8.70 -3.59
CA ASP A 193 16.02 -7.85 -2.80
C ASP A 193 16.96 -7.03 -3.69
N ASN A 194 17.62 -6.06 -3.08
CA ASN A 194 18.60 -5.21 -3.75
C ASN A 194 19.89 -5.94 -4.17
N GLU A 195 20.22 -7.09 -3.56
CA GLU A 195 21.43 -7.85 -3.89
C GLU A 195 21.30 -8.60 -5.23
N GLU A 196 20.08 -9.01 -5.58
CA GLU A 196 19.73 -9.71 -6.82
C GLU A 196 19.87 -8.85 -8.08
N GLN A 197 19.93 -7.52 -7.96
CA GLN A 197 20.09 -6.60 -9.11
C GLN A 197 21.36 -6.91 -9.94
N ARG A 198 22.37 -7.54 -9.33
CA ARG A 198 23.61 -7.95 -10.01
C ARG A 198 23.41 -9.08 -11.01
N SER A 199 22.38 -9.90 -10.81
CA SER A 199 22.09 -11.05 -11.67
C SER A 199 21.48 -10.64 -13.01
N ARG A 200 20.88 -9.44 -13.08
CA ARG A 200 20.01 -8.99 -14.19
C ARG A 200 18.88 -9.97 -14.49
N VAL A 201 18.51 -10.86 -13.58
CA VAL A 201 17.38 -11.78 -13.72
C VAL A 201 16.28 -11.29 -12.81
N TYR A 202 15.12 -10.99 -13.39
CA TYR A 202 13.96 -10.61 -12.58
C TYR A 202 13.40 -11.83 -11.86
N THR A 203 13.13 -11.68 -10.57
CA THR A 203 12.55 -12.72 -9.70
C THR A 203 11.08 -12.45 -9.40
N GLN A 204 10.62 -11.21 -9.54
CA GLN A 204 9.25 -10.79 -9.24
C GLN A 204 8.35 -10.77 -10.48
N ALA A 205 7.06 -11.00 -10.26
CA ALA A 205 6.07 -10.97 -11.33
C ALA A 205 5.92 -9.58 -11.95
N LEU A 206 5.77 -9.55 -13.26
CA LEU A 206 5.52 -8.33 -14.02
C LEU A 206 4.02 -8.00 -14.09
N PRO A 207 3.58 -6.80 -13.63
CA PRO A 207 2.22 -6.33 -13.91
C PRO A 207 2.13 -6.00 -15.39
N THR A 208 1.39 -6.81 -16.14
CA THR A 208 1.15 -6.65 -17.59
C THR A 208 -0.25 -6.15 -17.90
N ASP A 209 -1.19 -6.32 -16.96
CA ASP A 209 -2.59 -5.90 -17.11
C ASP A 209 -2.96 -4.85 -16.05
N ILE A 210 -3.13 -3.62 -16.52
CA ILE A 210 -3.60 -2.49 -15.72
C ILE A 210 -5.06 -2.11 -16.04
N SER A 211 -5.79 -2.95 -16.78
CA SER A 211 -7.17 -2.69 -17.21
C SER A 211 -8.14 -2.51 -16.04
N ALA A 212 -7.81 -3.00 -14.84
CA ALA A 212 -8.55 -2.77 -13.60
C ALA A 212 -8.78 -1.27 -13.30
N LEU A 213 -7.92 -0.39 -13.82
CA LEU A 213 -8.03 1.07 -13.68
C LEU A 213 -9.07 1.70 -14.62
N SER A 214 -9.58 0.94 -15.60
CA SER A 214 -10.44 1.47 -16.66
C SER A 214 -11.77 2.03 -16.15
N ASN A 215 -12.24 1.63 -14.97
CA ASN A 215 -13.51 2.13 -14.43
C ASN A 215 -13.33 3.30 -13.44
N LEU A 216 -12.15 3.93 -13.43
CA LEU A 216 -11.81 5.03 -12.55
C LEU A 216 -11.79 6.34 -13.35
N ASP A 217 -12.97 6.94 -13.50
CA ASP A 217 -13.19 8.10 -14.38
C ASP A 217 -12.50 9.38 -13.90
N LYS A 218 -12.14 9.44 -12.61
CA LYS A 218 -11.42 10.58 -12.00
C LYS A 218 -9.90 10.48 -12.13
N LEU A 219 -9.37 9.33 -12.57
CA LEU A 219 -7.92 9.19 -12.80
C LEU A 219 -7.48 10.17 -13.88
N ASN A 220 -6.74 11.18 -13.43
CA ASN A 220 -6.18 12.21 -14.28
C ASN A 220 -4.66 12.11 -14.38
N LYS A 221 -4.05 11.23 -13.58
CA LYS A 221 -2.61 10.94 -13.59
C LYS A 221 -2.32 9.46 -13.32
N ILE A 222 -1.58 8.82 -14.22
CA ILE A 222 -1.06 7.45 -14.08
C ILE A 222 0.41 7.46 -14.47
N GLU A 223 1.29 7.11 -13.55
CA GLU A 223 2.72 6.92 -13.79
C GLU A 223 3.14 5.55 -13.26
N ILE A 224 3.28 4.57 -14.15
CA ILE A 224 3.65 3.21 -13.77
C ILE A 224 4.98 2.86 -14.46
N SER A 225 6.00 2.57 -13.66
CA SER A 225 7.27 2.00 -14.13
C SER A 225 7.37 0.58 -13.61
N ALA A 226 7.47 -0.41 -14.48
CA ALA A 226 7.49 -1.79 -14.05
C ALA A 226 8.67 -2.60 -14.59
N ARG A 227 9.27 -3.39 -13.70
CA ARG A 227 10.23 -4.42 -14.05
C ARG A 227 9.74 -5.75 -13.50
N GLY A 228 10.05 -6.84 -14.20
CA GLY A 228 9.65 -8.15 -13.71
C GLY A 228 9.71 -9.25 -14.77
N ARG A 229 9.31 -10.44 -14.36
CA ARG A 229 9.19 -11.60 -15.25
C ARG A 229 7.73 -11.97 -15.53
N MET A 230 7.49 -12.42 -16.75
CA MET A 230 6.26 -13.10 -17.16
C MET A 230 6.33 -14.60 -16.85
N ALA A 231 5.23 -15.30 -17.13
CA ALA A 231 5.19 -16.75 -17.05
C ALA A 231 6.23 -17.41 -17.97
N THR A 232 6.80 -18.53 -17.52
CA THR A 232 7.76 -19.31 -18.31
C THR A 232 7.12 -19.89 -19.56
N VAL A 233 7.77 -19.71 -20.71
CA VAL A 233 7.39 -20.34 -21.97
C VAL A 233 8.23 -21.59 -22.21
N THR A 234 7.64 -22.60 -22.87
CA THR A 234 8.37 -23.82 -23.27
C THR A 234 8.60 -23.78 -24.77
N LEU A 235 9.87 -23.75 -25.19
CA LEU A 235 10.28 -23.74 -26.58
C LEU A 235 10.94 -25.07 -26.96
N LYS A 236 10.72 -25.52 -28.20
CA LYS A 236 11.35 -26.73 -28.73
C LYS A 236 12.80 -26.45 -29.10
N LYS A 237 13.71 -27.40 -28.88
CA LYS A 237 15.07 -27.32 -29.43
C LYS A 237 15.02 -27.09 -30.94
N GLY A 238 15.79 -26.11 -31.42
CA GLY A 238 15.79 -25.67 -32.81
C GLY A 238 14.74 -24.61 -33.16
N THR A 239 13.96 -24.11 -32.19
CA THR A 239 13.16 -22.89 -32.40
C THR A 239 14.11 -21.72 -32.58
N THR A 240 14.04 -21.03 -33.72
CA THR A 240 14.91 -19.89 -34.06
C THR A 240 14.22 -18.54 -33.93
N SER A 241 12.91 -18.52 -33.73
CA SER A 241 12.15 -17.28 -33.53
C SER A 241 10.96 -17.48 -32.59
N TYR A 242 10.55 -16.42 -31.92
CA TYR A 242 9.37 -16.37 -31.08
C TYR A 242 8.68 -15.00 -31.23
N GLN A 243 7.36 -14.98 -31.27
CA GLN A 243 6.56 -13.77 -31.35
C GLN A 243 5.48 -13.78 -30.27
N LEU A 244 5.21 -12.59 -29.70
CA LEU A 244 4.18 -12.40 -28.70
C LEU A 244 3.38 -11.13 -29.03
N PHE A 245 2.07 -11.29 -29.23
CA PHE A 245 1.16 -10.21 -29.59
C PHE A 245 0.61 -9.52 -28.35
N ASP A 246 0.67 -8.18 -28.33
CA ASP A 246 0.11 -7.29 -27.30
C ASP A 246 0.15 -7.85 -25.87
N PRO A 247 1.34 -8.13 -25.31
CA PRO A 247 1.45 -8.70 -23.97
C PRO A 247 1.08 -7.73 -22.86
N ILE A 248 0.84 -6.45 -23.17
CA ILE A 248 0.54 -5.39 -22.22
C ILE A 248 -0.87 -4.90 -22.45
N VAL A 249 -1.70 -4.94 -21.41
CA VAL A 249 -3.11 -4.53 -21.44
C VAL A 249 -3.24 -3.20 -20.69
N PRO A 250 -3.23 -2.06 -21.41
CA PRO A 250 -3.39 -0.75 -20.77
C PRO A 250 -4.84 -0.53 -20.31
N SER A 251 -5.02 0.47 -19.45
CA SER A 251 -6.35 0.92 -19.06
C SER A 251 -6.94 1.87 -20.10
N LYS A 252 -8.27 2.10 -20.06
CA LYS A 252 -8.95 3.01 -21.00
C LYS A 252 -8.38 4.43 -21.02
N GLN A 253 -7.72 4.87 -19.95
CA GLN A 253 -7.10 6.20 -19.88
C GLN A 253 -6.06 6.39 -21.00
N PHE A 254 -5.44 5.31 -21.47
CA PHE A 254 -4.48 5.29 -22.59
C PHE A 254 -5.13 5.12 -23.97
N GLU A 255 -6.46 5.10 -24.10
CA GLU A 255 -7.12 4.99 -25.41
C GLU A 255 -6.64 6.09 -26.37
N GLY A 256 -6.24 5.70 -27.58
CA GLY A 256 -5.66 6.59 -28.60
C GLY A 256 -4.16 6.87 -28.44
N ALA A 257 -3.49 6.32 -27.42
CA ALA A 257 -2.04 6.36 -27.31
C ALA A 257 -1.38 5.24 -28.13
N THR A 258 -0.17 5.50 -28.62
CA THR A 258 0.65 4.51 -29.32
C THR A 258 1.43 3.69 -28.30
N MET A 259 1.24 2.37 -28.32
CA MET A 259 2.09 1.42 -27.61
C MET A 259 3.35 1.19 -28.43
N LYS A 260 4.51 1.19 -27.78
CA LYS A 260 5.79 0.82 -28.39
C LYS A 260 6.38 -0.35 -27.63
N TYR A 261 6.74 -1.38 -28.38
CA TYR A 261 7.44 -2.56 -27.92
C TYR A 261 8.86 -2.59 -28.48
N SER A 262 9.79 -3.08 -27.67
CA SER A 262 11.17 -3.31 -28.10
C SER A 262 11.66 -4.67 -27.60
N SER A 263 12.12 -5.48 -28.54
CA SER A 263 12.85 -6.73 -28.32
C SER A 263 14.08 -6.73 -29.23
N ASP A 264 14.23 -7.71 -30.13
CA ASP A 264 15.24 -7.66 -31.21
C ASP A 264 14.88 -6.63 -32.30
N SER A 265 13.63 -6.16 -32.30
CA SER A 265 13.12 -5.11 -33.18
C SER A 265 12.13 -4.21 -32.43
N GLU A 266 11.86 -3.04 -33.00
CA GLU A 266 10.79 -2.15 -32.53
C GLU A 266 9.50 -2.45 -33.29
N SER A 267 8.37 -2.43 -32.57
CA SER A 267 7.03 -2.67 -33.12
C SER A 267 5.97 -2.01 -32.23
N ASP A 268 4.81 -1.72 -32.79
CA ASP A 268 3.69 -1.14 -32.05
C ASP A 268 2.60 -2.20 -31.70
N GLU A 269 2.78 -3.46 -32.14
CA GLU A 269 1.75 -4.52 -32.06
C GLU A 269 2.26 -5.85 -31.48
N TRP A 270 3.56 -6.13 -31.55
CA TRP A 270 4.11 -7.40 -31.08
C TRP A 270 5.56 -7.29 -30.64
N LEU A 271 5.98 -8.25 -29.84
CA LEU A 271 7.39 -8.54 -29.57
C LEU A 271 7.86 -9.66 -30.48
N GLU A 272 9.09 -9.55 -30.96
CA GLU A 272 9.72 -10.57 -31.79
C GLU A 272 11.17 -10.80 -31.38
N TRP A 273 11.53 -12.07 -31.25
CA TRP A 273 12.89 -12.51 -31.04
C TRP A 273 13.29 -13.44 -32.18
N ASN A 274 14.45 -13.20 -32.76
CA ASN A 274 14.98 -13.87 -33.94
C ASN A 274 16.39 -14.42 -33.66
N ASN A 275 16.80 -15.43 -34.42
CA ASN A 275 18.10 -16.08 -34.28
C ASN A 275 18.32 -16.72 -32.90
N LEU A 276 17.27 -17.29 -32.31
CA LEU A 276 17.36 -18.06 -31.08
C LEU A 276 18.22 -19.32 -31.29
N ASN A 277 19.14 -19.58 -30.37
CA ASN A 277 20.15 -20.63 -30.47
C ASN A 277 19.87 -21.83 -29.55
N GLY A 278 18.91 -21.71 -28.63
CA GLY A 278 18.51 -22.81 -27.75
C GLY A 278 19.23 -22.83 -26.41
N ASP A 279 19.99 -21.79 -26.08
CA ASP A 279 20.70 -21.59 -24.81
C ASP A 279 20.22 -20.36 -24.04
N GLU A 280 19.30 -19.58 -24.61
CA GLU A 280 18.71 -18.42 -23.97
C GLU A 280 17.94 -18.83 -22.71
N GLN A 281 18.19 -18.14 -21.59
CA GLN A 281 17.49 -18.37 -20.33
C GLN A 281 16.15 -17.63 -20.27
N TYR A 282 16.06 -16.50 -20.96
CA TYR A 282 14.87 -15.67 -21.02
C TYR A 282 14.86 -14.82 -22.29
N LEU A 283 13.66 -14.39 -22.68
CA LEU A 283 13.44 -13.39 -23.72
C LEU A 283 13.23 -12.03 -23.03
N ALA A 284 14.13 -11.08 -23.28
CA ALA A 284 14.05 -9.74 -22.72
C ALA A 284 13.25 -8.81 -23.65
N PHE A 285 12.48 -7.89 -23.07
CA PHE A 285 11.76 -6.85 -23.81
C PHE A 285 11.57 -5.60 -22.98
N SER A 286 11.15 -4.52 -23.62
CA SER A 286 10.60 -3.34 -22.97
C SER A 286 9.35 -2.87 -23.69
N TRP A 287 8.56 -2.05 -22.99
CA TRP A 287 7.41 -1.37 -23.57
C TRP A 287 7.31 0.05 -23.05
N ARG A 288 6.59 0.88 -23.80
CA ARG A 288 6.26 2.24 -23.40
C ARG A 288 4.94 2.65 -24.04
N ILE A 289 4.02 3.15 -23.23
CA ILE A 289 2.82 3.86 -23.68
C ILE A 289 2.69 5.17 -22.91
N GLU A 290 2.55 6.27 -23.64
CA GLU A 290 2.46 7.62 -23.10
C GLU A 290 1.29 8.36 -23.74
N LYS A 291 0.54 9.12 -22.94
CA LYS A 291 -0.55 9.98 -23.40
C LYS A 291 -0.48 11.34 -22.73
N GLY A 292 0.24 12.25 -23.36
CA GLY A 292 0.52 13.57 -22.77
C GLY A 292 1.34 13.46 -21.48
N PRO A 293 1.38 14.53 -20.66
CA PRO A 293 2.26 14.60 -19.49
C PRO A 293 1.80 13.77 -18.30
N ASN A 294 0.53 13.33 -18.28
CA ASN A 294 -0.07 12.75 -17.08
C ASN A 294 -0.21 11.23 -17.11
N PHE A 295 -0.04 10.59 -18.28
CA PHE A 295 -0.26 9.16 -18.43
C PHE A 295 0.99 8.53 -19.04
N SER A 296 1.67 7.71 -18.25
CA SER A 296 2.82 6.92 -18.66
C SER A 296 2.75 5.54 -18.02
N TYR A 297 2.95 4.51 -18.84
CA TYR A 297 3.14 3.14 -18.41
C TYR A 297 4.25 2.52 -19.25
N ALA A 298 5.37 2.22 -18.60
CA ALA A 298 6.56 1.73 -19.28
C ALA A 298 7.30 0.73 -18.40
N GLY A 299 8.18 -0.04 -19.01
CA GLY A 299 8.93 -1.03 -18.24
C GLY A 299 9.79 -1.96 -19.05
N GLU A 300 10.41 -2.89 -18.32
CA GLU A 300 11.30 -3.93 -18.83
C GLU A 300 10.80 -5.29 -18.33
N GLY A 301 10.79 -6.29 -19.21
CA GLY A 301 10.26 -7.60 -18.92
C GLY A 301 11.19 -8.72 -19.34
N GLN A 302 11.09 -9.85 -18.64
CA GLN A 302 11.75 -11.10 -19.02
C GLN A 302 10.72 -12.24 -19.11
N ILE A 303 10.84 -13.07 -20.13
CA ILE A 303 10.04 -14.29 -20.28
C ILE A 303 10.99 -15.47 -20.13
N PRO A 304 11.02 -16.16 -18.96
CA PRO A 304 11.90 -17.32 -18.79
C PRO A 304 11.59 -18.41 -19.80
N ILE A 305 12.62 -19.08 -20.30
CA ILE A 305 12.49 -20.15 -21.31
C ILE A 305 12.80 -21.50 -20.67
N ARG A 306 11.96 -22.49 -20.99
CA ARG A 306 12.23 -23.91 -20.78
C ARG A 306 12.41 -24.60 -22.12
N TRP A 307 13.64 -24.97 -22.46
CA TRP A 307 13.94 -25.72 -23.68
C TRP A 307 13.56 -27.20 -23.54
N LYS A 308 12.87 -27.75 -24.54
CA LYS A 308 12.53 -29.18 -24.64
C LYS A 308 12.94 -29.78 -25.97
#